data_AF-A0A7X1ZIK1-F1
#
_entry.id   AF-A0A7X1ZIK1-F1
#
_cell.length_a   1.000
_cell.length_b   1.000
_cell.length_c   1.000
_cell.angle_alpha   90.00
_cell.angle_beta   90.00
_cell.angle_gamma   90.00
#
_symmetry.space_group_name_H-M   'P 1'
#
loop_
_entity.id
_entity.type
_entity.pdbx_description
1 polymer ?
#
loop_
_entity_poly.entity_id
_entity_poly.type
_entity_poly.pdbx_seq_one_letter_code
_entity_poly.pdbx_strand_id
1 'polypeptide(L)'
;MALAALDLEVLRGFISVENRKGRLSSVQRYLGNRLMRDALGVELNDKGELTSDVPEEEFDIMFREFMARIASKSWNTRDDAKKIGSRSNELRALVGVSGARIERVPLSTPPKQDESIKPVPKSPKKPTKIIPNSALSEALQEIPSYKLEKNILFSMLHILEYAYAFTYSGDVVLSGESDSFDREKYKHRFLLLSQLSKVGAHGAWRIKGNQRTP
;
A
#
# COMPACT_ATOMS: atom_id res chain seq x y z
N MET A 1 12.56 2.04 -14.59
CA MET A 1 12.85 0.67 -15.09
C MET A 1 11.60 0.02 -15.67
N ALA A 2 10.58 -0.32 -14.87
CA ALA A 2 9.39 -1.02 -15.39
C ALA A 2 8.65 -0.28 -16.51
N LEU A 3 8.50 1.04 -16.39
CA LEU A 3 7.94 1.88 -17.47
C LEU A 3 8.78 1.79 -18.75
N ALA A 4 10.10 2.00 -18.64
CA ALA A 4 11.02 1.91 -19.77
C ALA A 4 11.00 0.53 -20.47
N ALA A 5 10.90 -0.56 -19.69
CA ALA A 5 10.74 -1.90 -20.25
C ALA A 5 9.43 -2.04 -21.03
N LEU A 6 8.32 -1.52 -20.52
CA LEU A 6 7.04 -1.52 -21.23
C LEU A 6 7.07 -0.62 -22.48
N ASP A 7 7.79 0.49 -22.45
CA ASP A 7 7.95 1.38 -23.60
C ASP A 7 8.77 0.73 -24.71
N LEU A 8 9.80 -0.02 -24.33
CA LEU A 8 10.58 -0.85 -25.25
C LEU A 8 9.71 -1.94 -25.89
N GLU A 9 8.80 -2.55 -25.14
CA GLU A 9 7.87 -3.56 -25.67
C GLU A 9 6.92 -2.99 -26.73
N VAL A 10 6.39 -1.78 -26.50
CA VAL A 10 5.57 -1.06 -27.48
C VAL A 10 6.40 -0.68 -28.70
N LEU A 11 7.62 -0.20 -28.50
CA LEU A 11 8.53 0.20 -29.59
C LEU A 11 8.89 -0.99 -30.49
N ARG A 12 9.08 -2.17 -29.90
CA ARG A 12 9.35 -3.42 -30.62
C ARG A 12 8.09 -4.09 -31.18
N GLY A 13 6.91 -3.53 -30.94
CA GLY A 13 5.65 -4.03 -31.47
C GLY A 13 5.16 -5.35 -30.84
N PHE A 14 5.68 -5.74 -29.67
CA PHE A 14 5.18 -6.95 -28.99
C PHE A 14 3.81 -6.74 -28.35
N ILE A 15 3.46 -5.49 -27.98
CA ILE A 15 2.13 -5.13 -27.47
C ILE A 15 1.59 -3.83 -28.06
N SER A 16 0.26 -3.69 -28.00
CA SER A 16 -0.42 -2.42 -28.17
C SER A 16 -0.29 -1.52 -26.94
N VAL A 17 -0.44 -0.20 -27.14
CA VAL A 17 -0.42 0.82 -26.07
C VAL A 17 -1.51 0.57 -25.01
N GLU A 18 -2.63 -0.04 -25.38
CA GLU A 18 -3.72 -0.37 -24.47
C GLU A 18 -3.33 -1.47 -23.48
N ASN A 19 -2.65 -2.51 -23.99
CA ASN A 19 -2.18 -3.65 -23.20
C ASN A 19 -1.14 -3.25 -22.14
N ARG A 20 -0.47 -2.10 -22.31
CA ARG A 20 0.48 -1.52 -21.36
C ARG A 20 -0.15 -1.18 -20.01
N LYS A 21 -1.38 -0.64 -19.99
CA LYS A 21 -2.00 -0.04 -18.79
C LYS A 21 -2.25 -1.04 -17.65
N GLY A 22 -2.38 -2.33 -17.94
CA GLY A 22 -2.65 -3.38 -16.94
C GLY A 22 -1.42 -4.14 -16.43
N ARG A 23 -0.23 -3.88 -16.99
CA ARG A 23 0.95 -4.75 -16.79
C ARG A 23 2.03 -4.13 -15.91
N LEU A 24 1.95 -2.82 -15.66
CA LEU A 24 2.97 -2.07 -14.93
C LEU A 24 3.30 -2.66 -13.56
N SER A 25 2.28 -3.01 -12.76
CA SER A 25 2.47 -3.53 -11.41
C SER A 25 3.15 -4.92 -11.42
N SER A 26 2.78 -5.78 -12.36
CA SER A 26 3.45 -7.07 -12.56
C SER A 26 4.89 -6.88 -12.98
N VAL A 27 5.17 -6.09 -14.02
CA VAL A 27 6.54 -5.82 -14.49
C VAL A 27 7.39 -5.20 -13.37
N GLN A 28 6.84 -4.24 -12.61
CA GLN A 28 7.51 -3.64 -11.45
C GLN A 28 7.81 -4.66 -10.35
N ARG A 29 6.90 -5.59 -10.08
CA ARG A 29 7.12 -6.67 -9.10
C ARG A 29 8.30 -7.56 -9.48
N TYR A 30 8.37 -7.94 -10.76
CA TYR A 30 9.43 -8.80 -11.29
C TYR A 30 10.76 -8.07 -11.39
N LEU A 31 10.81 -6.91 -12.04
CA LEU A 31 12.04 -6.12 -12.19
C LEU A 31 12.49 -5.46 -10.89
N GLY A 32 11.64 -5.41 -9.85
CA GLY A 32 12.06 -5.05 -8.51
C GLY A 32 12.93 -6.12 -7.84
N ASN A 33 12.90 -7.36 -8.33
CA ASN A 33 13.72 -8.45 -7.82
C ASN A 33 15.08 -8.48 -8.53
N ARG A 34 16.16 -8.53 -7.73
CA ARG A 34 17.54 -8.56 -8.24
C ARG A 34 17.82 -9.77 -9.14
N LEU A 35 17.33 -10.97 -8.80
CA LEU A 35 17.57 -12.19 -9.58
C LEU A 35 16.91 -12.12 -10.96
N MET A 36 15.71 -11.54 -11.03
CA MET A 36 15.00 -11.35 -12.28
C MET A 36 15.69 -10.31 -13.17
N ARG A 37 16.14 -9.18 -12.60
CA ARG A 37 16.96 -8.20 -13.33
C ARG A 37 18.24 -8.81 -13.87
N ASP A 38 18.93 -9.58 -13.03
CA ASP A 38 20.16 -10.27 -13.41
C ASP A 38 19.91 -11.31 -14.50
N ALA A 39 18.79 -12.06 -14.44
CA ALA A 39 18.43 -13.02 -15.48
C ALA A 39 18.15 -12.37 -16.84
N LEU A 40 17.40 -11.27 -16.86
CA LEU A 40 17.18 -10.49 -18.08
C LEU A 40 18.41 -9.67 -18.48
N GLY A 41 19.38 -9.52 -17.58
CA GLY A 41 20.54 -8.66 -17.77
C GLY A 41 20.15 -7.21 -17.98
N VAL A 42 19.24 -6.67 -17.16
CA VAL A 42 18.77 -5.27 -17.28
C VAL A 42 19.09 -4.43 -16.05
N GLU A 43 19.57 -3.23 -16.29
CA GLU A 43 19.87 -2.25 -15.24
C GLU A 43 19.50 -0.83 -15.69
N LEU A 44 19.44 0.11 -14.75
CA LEU A 44 19.32 1.54 -15.08
C LEU A 44 20.70 2.17 -14.94
N ASN A 45 21.10 2.96 -15.93
CA ASN A 45 22.28 3.82 -15.80
C ASN A 45 21.97 5.08 -14.96
N ASP A 46 22.97 5.92 -14.74
CA ASP A 46 22.83 7.18 -13.96
C ASP A 46 21.84 8.16 -14.61
N LYS A 47 21.61 8.06 -15.93
CA LYS A 47 20.61 8.84 -16.68
C LYS A 47 19.20 8.24 -16.59
N GLY A 48 19.07 7.09 -15.94
CA GLY A 48 17.84 6.32 -15.83
C GLY A 48 17.34 5.77 -17.16
N GLU A 49 18.23 5.53 -18.11
CA GLU A 49 18.02 4.74 -19.33
C GLU A 49 18.22 3.26 -19.03
N LEU A 50 17.51 2.40 -19.74
CA LEU A 50 17.61 0.95 -19.56
C LEU A 50 18.81 0.42 -20.34
N THR A 51 19.74 -0.23 -19.66
CA THR A 51 20.91 -0.87 -20.28
C THR A 51 20.80 -2.39 -20.15
N SER A 52 21.46 -3.12 -21.04
CA SER A 52 21.60 -4.56 -20.95
C SER A 52 23.03 -5.04 -21.09
N ASP A 53 23.39 -6.08 -20.32
CA ASP A 53 24.68 -6.78 -20.37
C ASP A 53 24.58 -8.16 -21.05
N VAL A 54 23.51 -8.42 -21.79
CA VAL A 54 23.26 -9.67 -22.52
C VAL A 54 23.23 -9.38 -24.03
N PRO A 55 23.68 -10.29 -24.90
CA PRO A 55 23.55 -10.14 -26.34
C PRO A 55 22.10 -9.81 -26.76
N GLU A 56 21.92 -8.93 -27.74
CA GLU A 56 20.60 -8.43 -28.14
C GLU A 56 19.63 -9.56 -28.53
N GLU A 57 20.11 -10.57 -29.26
CA GLU A 57 19.30 -11.72 -29.66
C GLU A 57 18.79 -12.53 -28.46
N GLU A 58 19.64 -12.76 -27.46
CA GLU A 58 19.29 -13.48 -26.23
C GLU A 58 18.34 -12.65 -25.36
N PHE A 59 18.60 -11.35 -25.26
CA PHE A 59 17.72 -10.41 -24.57
C PHE A 59 16.32 -10.43 -25.19
N ASP A 60 16.21 -10.40 -26.52
CA ASP A 60 14.94 -10.43 -27.24
C ASP A 60 14.16 -11.72 -26.98
N ILE A 61 14.83 -12.86 -26.92
CA ILE A 61 14.21 -14.15 -26.57
C ILE A 61 13.66 -14.11 -25.16
N MET A 62 14.50 -13.78 -24.17
CA MET A 62 14.09 -13.77 -22.76
C MET A 62 13.02 -12.73 -22.48
N PHE A 63 13.16 -11.52 -23.04
CA PHE A 63 12.24 -10.43 -22.81
C PHE A 63 10.87 -10.70 -23.44
N ARG A 64 10.83 -11.26 -24.65
CA ARG A 64 9.57 -11.67 -25.30
C ARG A 64 8.84 -12.75 -24.49
N GLU A 65 9.55 -13.78 -24.03
CA GLU A 65 8.95 -14.84 -23.19
C GLU A 65 8.46 -14.27 -21.86
N PHE A 66 9.28 -13.43 -21.19
CA PHE A 66 8.90 -12.74 -19.97
C PHE A 66 7.58 -11.97 -20.12
N MET A 67 7.46 -11.17 -21.18
CA MET A 67 6.25 -10.38 -21.41
C MET A 67 5.06 -11.25 -21.82
N ALA A 68 5.27 -12.33 -22.58
CA ALA A 68 4.22 -13.30 -22.90
C ALA A 68 3.66 -13.97 -21.65
N ARG A 69 4.50 -14.30 -20.66
CA ARG A 69 4.09 -14.88 -19.38
C ARG A 69 3.30 -13.90 -18.51
N ILE A 70 3.63 -12.61 -18.57
CA ILE A 70 2.85 -11.54 -17.92
C ILE A 70 1.51 -11.35 -18.64
N ALA A 71 1.52 -11.37 -19.97
CA ALA A 71 0.31 -11.22 -20.79
C ALA A 71 -0.70 -12.36 -20.54
N SER A 72 -0.21 -13.59 -20.43
CA SER A 72 -1.03 -14.77 -20.12
C SER A 72 -1.55 -14.82 -18.69
N LYS A 73 -1.17 -13.86 -17.83
CA LYS A 73 -1.46 -13.81 -16.38
C LYS A 73 -0.90 -14.98 -15.58
N SER A 74 -0.08 -15.84 -16.19
CA SER A 74 0.67 -16.88 -15.47
C SER A 74 1.62 -16.26 -14.43
N TRP A 75 2.15 -15.08 -14.76
CA TRP A 75 3.01 -14.29 -13.89
C TRP A 75 2.29 -13.04 -13.42
N ASN A 76 2.11 -12.91 -12.10
CA ASN A 76 1.31 -11.85 -11.51
C ASN A 76 1.95 -11.29 -10.24
N THR A 77 1.29 -10.29 -9.65
CA THR A 77 1.81 -9.55 -8.48
C THR A 77 1.80 -10.33 -7.18
N ARG A 78 1.07 -11.45 -7.12
CA ARG A 78 0.94 -12.29 -5.91
C ARG A 78 2.06 -13.31 -5.77
N ASP A 79 2.96 -13.39 -6.74
CA ASP A 79 4.11 -14.28 -6.67
C ASP A 79 5.09 -13.83 -5.58
N ASP A 80 5.58 -14.80 -4.83
CA ASP A 80 6.54 -14.63 -3.76
C ASP A 80 7.98 -14.59 -4.31
N ALA A 81 8.92 -14.18 -3.47
CA ALA A 81 10.32 -14.05 -3.89
C ALA A 81 10.91 -15.39 -4.39
N LYS A 82 10.49 -16.53 -3.81
CA LYS A 82 10.94 -17.85 -4.23
C LYS A 82 10.44 -18.21 -5.64
N LYS A 83 9.16 -17.99 -5.95
CA LYS A 83 8.64 -18.18 -7.31
C LYS A 83 9.31 -17.25 -8.32
N ILE A 84 9.55 -15.98 -7.96
CA ILE A 84 10.26 -15.05 -8.84
C ILE A 84 11.68 -15.58 -9.15
N GLY A 85 12.37 -16.16 -8.16
CA GLY A 85 13.66 -16.82 -8.35
C GLY A 85 13.61 -18.05 -9.27
N SER A 86 12.60 -18.92 -9.12
CA SER A 86 12.38 -20.05 -10.04
C SER A 86 12.20 -19.55 -11.48
N ARG A 87 11.35 -18.54 -11.64
CA ARG A 87 11.04 -17.93 -12.93
C ARG A 87 12.23 -17.23 -13.58
N SER A 88 13.12 -16.64 -12.78
CA SER A 88 14.37 -16.10 -13.31
C SER A 88 15.29 -17.20 -13.84
N ASN A 89 15.29 -18.39 -13.23
CA ASN A 89 16.04 -19.53 -13.74
C ASN A 89 15.39 -20.11 -15.01
N GLU A 90 14.06 -20.14 -15.07
CA GLU A 90 13.32 -20.55 -16.28
C GLU A 90 13.69 -19.70 -17.50
N LEU A 91 13.83 -18.38 -17.34
CA LEU A 91 14.26 -17.50 -18.45
C LEU A 91 15.69 -17.80 -18.92
N ARG A 92 16.61 -18.08 -18.00
CA ARG A 92 18.00 -18.44 -18.34
C ARG A 92 18.11 -19.80 -19.02
N ALA A 93 17.15 -20.68 -18.76
CA ALA A 93 17.12 -22.03 -19.32
C ALA A 93 16.42 -22.09 -20.69
N LEU A 94 16.02 -20.95 -21.26
CA LEU A 94 15.40 -20.91 -22.58
C LEU A 94 16.41 -21.34 -23.66
N VAL A 95 15.90 -22.05 -24.66
CA VAL A 95 16.67 -22.45 -25.83
C VAL A 95 17.13 -21.19 -26.58
N GLY A 96 18.43 -21.10 -26.85
CA GLY A 96 19.04 -19.94 -27.51
C GLY A 96 19.63 -18.90 -26.55
N VAL A 97 19.55 -19.10 -25.23
CA VAL A 97 20.24 -18.28 -24.23
C VAL A 97 21.54 -18.97 -23.84
N SER A 98 22.69 -18.36 -24.16
CA SER A 98 24.01 -18.90 -23.82
C SER A 98 24.44 -18.54 -22.40
N GLY A 99 23.91 -17.43 -21.87
CA GLY A 99 24.32 -16.86 -20.58
C GLY A 99 25.60 -16.03 -20.66
N ALA A 100 26.14 -15.81 -21.86
CA ALA A 100 27.26 -14.89 -22.07
C ALA A 100 26.87 -13.46 -21.66
N ARG A 101 27.85 -12.71 -21.14
CA ARG A 101 27.69 -11.30 -20.77
C ARG A 101 28.59 -10.44 -21.63
N ILE A 102 28.05 -9.30 -22.05
CA ILE A 102 28.74 -8.26 -22.80
C ILE A 102 28.82 -6.98 -21.98
N GLU A 103 29.62 -6.02 -22.45
CA GLU A 103 29.61 -4.67 -21.86
C GLU A 103 28.19 -4.08 -21.95
N ARG A 104 27.81 -3.28 -20.95
CA ARG A 104 26.45 -2.74 -20.87
C ARG A 104 26.15 -1.79 -22.01
N VAL A 105 25.23 -2.18 -22.87
CA VAL A 105 24.75 -1.37 -24.00
C VAL A 105 23.38 -0.76 -23.64
N PRO A 106 23.13 0.53 -23.92
CA PRO A 106 21.81 1.11 -23.78
C PRO A 106 20.83 0.43 -24.74
N LEU A 107 19.71 -0.04 -24.19
CA LEU A 107 18.59 -0.50 -25.01
C LEU A 107 17.90 0.74 -25.58
N SER A 108 17.58 0.73 -26.88
CA SER A 108 16.86 1.84 -27.53
C SER A 108 15.50 2.04 -26.89
N THR A 109 15.44 2.86 -25.85
CA THR A 109 14.22 3.40 -25.28
C THR A 109 13.91 4.72 -26.00
N PRO A 110 12.64 5.02 -26.32
CA PRO A 110 12.31 6.34 -26.82
C PRO A 110 12.84 7.40 -25.84
N PRO A 111 13.34 8.55 -26.33
CA PRO A 111 13.82 9.61 -25.46
C PRO A 111 12.74 9.90 -24.43
N LYS A 112 13.10 9.93 -23.15
CA LYS A 112 12.19 10.38 -22.09
C LYS A 112 11.64 11.72 -22.55
N GLN A 113 10.35 11.76 -22.88
CA GLN A 113 9.67 13.03 -23.03
C GLN A 113 9.82 13.70 -21.67
N ASP A 114 10.44 14.88 -21.65
CA ASP A 114 10.51 15.71 -20.46
C ASP A 114 9.07 15.98 -20.03
N GLU A 115 8.57 15.15 -19.12
CA GLU A 115 7.27 15.34 -18.51
C GLU A 115 7.39 16.66 -17.74
N SER A 116 6.80 17.72 -18.31
CA SER A 116 6.62 18.99 -17.63
C SER A 116 6.15 18.68 -16.21
N ILE A 117 6.97 19.04 -15.23
CA ILE A 117 6.76 18.71 -13.82
C ILE A 117 5.33 19.13 -13.47
N LYS A 118 4.41 18.16 -13.39
CA LYS A 118 3.04 18.46 -12.98
C LYS A 118 3.13 18.99 -11.56
N PRO A 119 2.50 20.14 -11.26
CA PRO A 119 2.58 20.71 -9.93
C PRO A 119 2.08 19.68 -8.94
N VAL A 120 2.93 19.35 -7.95
CA VAL A 120 2.58 18.43 -6.88
C VAL A 120 1.29 18.97 -6.23
N PRO A 121 0.21 18.18 -6.18
CA PRO A 121 -1.03 18.64 -5.57
C PRO A 121 -0.74 19.04 -4.13
N LYS A 122 -1.09 20.29 -3.79
CA LYS A 122 -0.96 20.77 -2.41
C LYS A 122 -1.76 19.82 -1.52
N SER A 123 -1.15 19.35 -0.43
CA SER A 123 -1.84 18.53 0.54
C SER A 123 -3.11 19.25 1.01
N PRO A 124 -4.24 18.53 1.15
CA PRO A 124 -5.47 19.14 1.62
C PRO A 124 -5.22 19.77 2.98
N LYS A 125 -5.62 21.04 3.13
CA LYS A 125 -5.54 21.73 4.42
C LYS A 125 -6.35 20.93 5.43
N LYS A 126 -5.79 20.70 6.62
CA LYS A 126 -6.51 20.04 7.72
C LYS A 126 -7.83 20.81 7.97
N PRO A 127 -8.98 20.13 8.04
CA PRO A 127 -10.25 20.78 8.34
C PRO A 127 -10.11 21.47 9.69
N THR A 128 -10.31 22.79 9.71
CA THR A 128 -9.97 23.63 10.86
C THR A 128 -11.11 23.68 11.88
N LYS A 129 -12.35 23.40 11.45
CA LYS A 129 -13.54 23.32 12.30
C LYS A 129 -14.52 22.31 11.69
N ILE A 130 -14.83 21.25 12.43
CA ILE A 130 -15.96 20.38 12.14
C ILE A 130 -17.14 20.99 12.89
N ILE A 131 -18.14 21.50 12.16
CA ILE A 131 -19.37 22.03 12.78
C ILE A 131 -20.26 20.82 13.11
N PRO A 132 -20.72 20.67 14.37
CA PRO A 132 -21.68 19.62 14.73
C PRO A 132 -22.97 19.83 13.92
N ASN A 133 -23.38 18.80 13.17
CA ASN A 133 -24.63 18.80 12.42
C ASN A 133 -25.53 17.70 12.97
N SER A 134 -26.62 18.08 13.63
CA SER A 134 -27.55 17.16 14.28
C SER A 134 -28.23 16.18 13.30
N ALA A 135 -28.60 16.66 12.12
CA ALA A 135 -29.21 15.81 11.09
C ALA A 135 -28.24 14.71 10.60
N LEU A 136 -26.94 15.02 10.56
CA LEU A 136 -25.92 14.05 10.16
C LEU A 136 -25.64 13.02 11.26
N SER A 137 -25.72 13.42 12.54
CA SER A 137 -25.63 12.47 13.64
C SER A 137 -26.83 11.53 13.72
N GLU A 138 -28.04 12.02 13.47
CA GLU A 138 -29.27 11.19 13.43
C GLU A 138 -29.20 10.17 12.30
N ALA A 139 -28.84 10.60 11.08
CA ALA A 139 -28.67 9.69 9.94
C ALA A 139 -27.57 8.64 10.16
N LEU A 140 -26.52 8.94 10.94
CA LEU A 140 -25.48 7.97 11.27
C LEU A 140 -25.92 6.95 12.33
N GLN A 141 -26.88 7.27 13.19
CA GLN A 141 -27.43 6.34 14.18
C GLN A 141 -28.35 5.30 13.54
N GLU A 142 -29.01 5.63 12.43
CA GLU A 142 -29.88 4.70 11.70
C GLU A 142 -29.12 3.61 10.93
N ILE A 143 -27.82 3.79 10.68
CA ILE A 143 -27.01 2.83 9.91
C ILE A 143 -26.47 1.75 10.86
N PRO A 144 -26.93 0.49 10.78
CA PRO A 144 -26.45 -0.58 11.65
C PRO A 144 -25.06 -1.05 11.19
N SER A 145 -24.02 -0.31 11.57
CA SER A 145 -22.63 -0.63 11.25
C SER A 145 -21.79 -0.66 12.53
N TYR A 146 -21.38 -1.87 12.91
CA TYR A 146 -20.50 -2.13 14.05
C TYR A 146 -19.22 -1.27 14.06
N LYS A 147 -18.69 -0.92 12.88
CA LYS A 147 -17.50 -0.07 12.76
C LYS A 147 -17.79 1.40 13.06
N LEU A 148 -18.99 1.89 12.75
CA LEU A 148 -19.40 3.27 13.03
C LEU A 148 -19.73 3.43 14.52
N GLU A 149 -20.45 2.47 15.09
CA GLU A 149 -20.75 2.42 16.53
C GLU A 149 -19.48 2.40 17.39
N LYS A 150 -18.48 1.61 16.99
CA LYS A 150 -17.26 1.48 17.79
C LYS A 150 -16.30 2.65 17.66
N ASN A 151 -16.19 3.29 16.49
CA ASN A 151 -15.18 4.34 16.25
C ASN A 151 -15.72 5.78 16.37
N ILE A 152 -16.95 6.04 15.93
CA ILE A 152 -17.49 7.42 15.93
C ILE A 152 -18.05 7.77 17.31
N LEU A 153 -18.91 6.91 17.86
CA LEU A 153 -19.55 7.13 19.17
C LEU A 153 -18.53 7.20 20.32
N PHE A 154 -17.53 6.31 20.35
CA PHE A 154 -16.45 6.39 21.35
C PHE A 154 -15.62 7.68 21.21
N SER A 155 -15.30 8.12 20.00
CA SER A 155 -14.53 9.36 19.80
C SER A 155 -15.32 10.60 20.23
N MET A 156 -16.63 10.64 19.96
CA MET A 156 -17.50 11.75 20.34
C MET A 156 -17.75 11.81 21.84
N LEU A 157 -17.99 10.66 22.50
CA LEU A 157 -18.17 10.59 23.95
C LEU A 157 -16.89 11.01 24.70
N HIS A 158 -15.71 10.60 24.23
CA HIS A 158 -14.44 10.98 24.85
C HIS A 158 -14.15 12.48 24.74
N ILE A 159 -14.52 13.11 23.62
CA ILE A 159 -14.38 14.56 23.42
C ILE A 159 -15.34 15.33 24.34
N LEU A 160 -16.58 14.84 24.51
CA LEU A 160 -17.56 15.48 25.38
C LEU A 160 -17.20 15.35 26.86
N GLU A 161 -16.71 14.19 27.33
CA GLU A 161 -16.22 14.03 28.71
C GLU A 161 -15.01 14.93 29.00
N TYR A 162 -14.08 15.07 28.05
CA TYR A 162 -12.95 15.99 28.19
C TYR A 162 -13.38 17.45 28.23
N ALA A 163 -14.34 17.84 27.38
CA ALA A 163 -14.87 19.20 27.38
C ALA A 163 -15.59 19.52 28.70
N TYR A 164 -16.37 18.57 29.23
CA TYR A 164 -17.09 18.73 30.50
C TYR A 164 -16.14 18.80 31.70
N ALA A 165 -15.09 17.97 31.72
CA ALA A 165 -14.06 18.01 32.75
C ALA A 165 -13.29 19.33 32.75
N PHE A 166 -13.04 19.92 31.57
CA PHE A 166 -12.33 21.19 31.44
C PHE A 166 -13.18 22.40 31.87
N THR A 167 -14.50 22.36 31.66
CA THR A 167 -15.40 23.43 32.12
C THR A 167 -15.70 23.40 33.62
N TYR A 168 -15.54 22.24 34.28
CA TYR A 168 -15.80 22.09 35.72
C TYR A 168 -14.53 22.07 36.60
N SER A 169 -13.33 22.17 36.01
CA SER A 169 -12.07 22.32 36.75
C SER A 169 -11.59 23.77 36.86
N GLY A 170 -12.34 24.73 36.31
CA GLY A 170 -12.11 26.16 36.53
C GLY A 170 -13.11 26.68 37.55
N ASP A 171 -12.59 27.29 38.62
CA ASP A 171 -13.34 27.84 39.76
C ASP A 171 -14.57 28.65 39.33
N VAL A 172 -15.75 28.05 39.47
CA VAL A 172 -17.02 28.75 39.36
C VAL A 172 -17.80 28.47 40.63
N VAL A 173 -17.70 29.42 41.56
CA VAL A 173 -18.62 29.59 42.67
C VAL A 173 -19.97 29.98 42.07
N LEU A 174 -20.88 29.02 41.95
CA LEU A 174 -22.30 29.29 41.72
C LEU A 174 -23.07 28.74 42.91
N SER A 175 -23.42 29.67 43.79
CA SER A 175 -24.52 29.55 44.75
C SER A 175 -25.84 29.45 43.98
N GLY A 176 -26.50 28.30 44.03
CA GLY A 176 -27.85 28.15 43.49
C GLY A 176 -28.27 26.69 43.34
N GLU A 177 -29.12 26.26 44.27
CA GLU A 177 -29.98 25.07 44.25
C GLU A 177 -29.32 23.70 44.01
N SER A 178 -29.22 22.99 45.13
CA SER A 178 -28.84 21.60 45.28
C SER A 178 -29.91 20.65 44.75
N ASP A 179 -29.74 20.17 43.52
CA ASP A 179 -30.15 18.81 43.20
C ASP A 179 -28.96 17.89 43.46
N SER A 180 -29.15 16.95 44.39
CA SER A 180 -28.10 16.08 44.93
C SER A 180 -27.54 15.16 43.85
N PHE A 181 -26.49 15.63 43.18
CA PHE A 181 -25.69 14.83 42.27
C PHE A 181 -24.92 13.78 43.08
N ASP A 182 -25.40 12.54 43.04
CA ASP A 182 -24.86 11.41 43.77
C ASP A 182 -23.49 10.97 43.21
N ARG A 183 -22.43 11.60 43.73
CA ARG A 183 -21.04 11.36 43.34
C ARG A 183 -20.59 9.92 43.58
N GLU A 184 -21.24 9.17 44.48
CA GLU A 184 -20.87 7.78 44.74
C GLU A 184 -21.27 6.84 43.61
N LYS A 185 -22.43 7.09 42.98
CA LYS A 185 -22.93 6.30 41.84
C LYS A 185 -21.97 6.31 40.65
N TYR A 186 -21.22 7.40 40.46
CA TYR A 186 -20.27 7.56 39.36
C TYR A 186 -18.85 7.05 39.69
N LYS A 187 -18.44 7.04 40.96
CA LYS A 187 -17.17 6.43 41.38
C LYS A 187 -17.14 4.93 41.09
N HIS A 188 -18.25 4.22 41.29
CA HIS A 188 -18.33 2.79 41.01
C HIS A 188 -18.25 2.46 39.52
N ARG A 189 -18.82 3.32 38.66
CA ARG A 189 -18.79 3.14 37.20
C ARG A 189 -17.39 3.36 36.61
N PHE A 190 -16.62 4.29 37.20
CA PHE A 190 -15.23 4.55 36.82
C PHE A 190 -14.28 3.40 37.19
N LEU A 191 -14.50 2.76 38.35
CA LEU A 191 -13.74 1.57 38.77
C LEU A 191 -13.98 0.36 37.86
N LEU A 192 -15.22 0.14 37.41
CA LEU A 192 -15.58 -0.94 36.49
C LEU A 192 -14.93 -0.79 35.10
N LEU A 193 -14.89 0.44 34.56
CA LEU A 193 -14.25 0.72 33.26
C LEU A 193 -12.72 0.63 33.34
N SER A 194 -12.13 1.05 34.47
CA SER A 194 -10.69 0.88 34.77
C SER A 194 -10.28 -0.59 34.82
N GLN A 195 -11.12 -1.47 35.39
CA GLN A 195 -10.82 -2.90 35.43
C GLN A 195 -10.98 -3.59 34.08
N LEU A 196 -11.98 -3.21 33.27
CA LEU A 196 -12.17 -3.78 31.92
C LEU A 196 -11.04 -3.41 30.95
N SER A 197 -10.46 -2.22 31.09
CA SER A 197 -9.27 -1.80 30.34
C SER A 197 -8.03 -2.67 30.67
N LYS A 198 -7.85 -3.06 31.93
CA LYS A 198 -6.72 -3.91 32.36
C LYS A 198 -6.87 -5.38 31.93
N VAL A 199 -8.10 -5.90 31.84
CA VAL A 199 -8.36 -7.27 31.37
C VAL A 199 -8.16 -7.41 29.85
N GLY A 200 -8.38 -6.34 29.08
CA GLY A 200 -8.15 -6.33 27.62
C GLY A 200 -6.69 -6.24 27.17
N ALA A 201 -5.76 -5.91 28.07
CA ALA A 201 -4.36 -5.61 27.72
C ALA A 201 -3.42 -6.84 27.72
N HIS A 202 -3.85 -8.02 28.20
CA HIS A 202 -3.03 -9.24 28.22
C HIS A 202 -3.39 -10.30 27.17
N GLY A 203 -4.26 -9.97 26.21
CA GLY A 203 -4.52 -10.79 25.03
C GLY A 203 -3.41 -10.65 23.99
N ALA A 204 -2.27 -11.29 24.24
CA ALA A 204 -1.19 -11.46 23.28
C ALA A 204 -1.73 -12.03 21.95
N TRP A 205 -1.69 -11.23 20.89
CA TRP A 205 -1.92 -11.67 19.51
C TRP A 205 -0.74 -12.54 19.05
N ARG A 206 -0.70 -13.79 19.50
CA ARG A 206 0.18 -14.82 18.95
C ARG A 206 -0.49 -15.39 17.70
N ILE A 207 -0.22 -14.77 16.56
CA ILE A 207 -0.62 -15.29 15.25
C ILE A 207 0.16 -16.60 15.04
N LYS A 208 -0.46 -17.75 15.34
CA LYS A 208 0.08 -19.06 14.97
C LYS A 208 0.00 -19.22 13.46
N GLY A 209 1.17 -19.31 12.83
CA GLY A 209 1.33 -19.67 11.44
C GLY A 209 0.71 -21.04 11.16
N ASN A 210 -0.12 -21.05 10.12
CA ASN A 210 -0.78 -22.23 9.58
C ASN A 210 0.28 -23.10 8.88
N GLN A 211 0.76 -24.16 9.55
CA GLN A 211 1.51 -25.22 8.89
C GLN A 211 0.52 -26.28 8.41
N ARG A 212 0.39 -26.38 7.09
CA ARG A 212 -0.08 -27.60 6.43
C ARG A 212 1.10 -28.23 5.71
N THR A 213 1.41 -29.46 6.10
CA THR A 213 2.20 -30.44 5.37
C THR A 213 1.52 -31.79 5.59
N PRO A 214 1.83 -32.80 4.77
CA PRO A 214 1.83 -32.85 3.31
C PRO A 214 0.46 -33.28 2.75
#